data_AF-A0A929BGT3-F1
#
_entry.id   AF-A0A929BGT3-F1
#
_cell.length_a   1.000
_cell.length_b   1.000
_cell.length_c   1.000
_cell.angle_alpha   90.00
_cell.angle_beta   90.00
_cell.angle_gamma   90.00
#
_symmetry.space_group_name_H-M   'P 1'
#
loop_
_entity.id
_entity.type
_entity.pdbx_description
1 polymer ?
#
loop_
_entity_poly.entity_id
_entity_poly.type
_entity_poly.pdbx_seq_one_letter_code
_entity_poly.pdbx_strand_id
1 'polypeptide(L)'
;MEFLSVWDIILTPIYLAFIFLFANSIKQKKRLQHPEYNFYTWGLVAKIFGAISVCVIYTFYYKGGDTTAYFKSAVVLGKLLFKDPGAYFSIFFGNLTPENYSFFDSTTGWPYFYNDPKAFGVVRFVSLFTIFGLRSFYLTSILVAAFTYIGVWRLFRFFYVLFPRLKKEFALSVLFVPSVVFWGSGILK
;
A
#
# COMPACT_ATOMS: atom_id res chain seq x y z
N MET A 1 -18.89 -3.20 -9.43
CA MET A 1 -17.96 -2.53 -10.36
C MET A 1 -17.65 -1.09 -9.94
N GLU A 2 -17.66 -0.77 -8.63
CA GLU A 2 -17.42 0.61 -8.16
C GLU A 2 -15.91 0.96 -8.06
N PHE A 3 -15.04 -0.06 -8.08
CA PHE A 3 -13.60 0.07 -7.84
C PHE A 3 -12.71 -0.39 -9.00
N LEU A 4 -13.28 -0.90 -10.09
CA LEU A 4 -12.53 -1.33 -11.27
C LEU A 4 -12.97 -0.50 -12.47
N SER A 5 -12.10 0.39 -12.90
CA SER A 5 -12.21 1.23 -14.10
C SER A 5 -11.43 0.63 -15.26
N VAL A 6 -11.79 0.99 -16.49
CA VAL A 6 -11.00 0.66 -17.69
C VAL A 6 -9.57 1.19 -17.56
N TRP A 7 -9.40 2.35 -16.92
CA TRP A 7 -8.09 2.91 -16.63
C TRP A 7 -7.25 2.02 -15.72
N ASP A 8 -7.86 1.26 -14.81
CA ASP A 8 -7.12 0.34 -13.94
C ASP A 8 -6.52 -0.82 -14.74
N ILE A 9 -7.25 -1.32 -15.74
CA ILE A 9 -6.79 -2.40 -16.62
C ILE A 9 -5.58 -1.96 -17.44
N ILE A 10 -5.56 -0.70 -17.89
CA ILE A 10 -4.46 -0.15 -18.71
C ILE A 10 -3.27 0.28 -17.84
N LEU A 11 -3.53 0.98 -16.73
CA LEU A 11 -2.48 1.57 -15.90
C LEU A 11 -1.82 0.55 -14.97
N THR A 12 -2.53 -0.49 -14.54
CA THR A 12 -1.96 -1.51 -13.66
C THR A 12 -0.73 -2.18 -14.28
N PRO A 13 -0.76 -2.71 -15.52
CA PRO A 13 0.42 -3.26 -16.18
C PRO A 13 1.59 -2.26 -16.27
N ILE A 14 1.29 -0.98 -16.50
CA ILE A 14 2.32 0.07 -16.61
C ILE A 14 3.00 0.29 -15.24
N TYR A 15 2.23 0.39 -14.17
CA TYR A 15 2.76 0.51 -12.81
C TYR A 15 3.59 -0.72 -12.42
N LEU A 16 3.08 -1.91 -12.73
CA LEU A 16 3.80 -3.16 -12.48
C LEU A 16 5.12 -3.22 -13.24
N ALA A 17 5.13 -2.83 -14.52
CA ALA A 17 6.33 -2.78 -15.33
C ALA A 17 7.36 -1.80 -14.74
N PHE A 18 6.94 -0.58 -14.39
CA PHE A 18 7.83 0.42 -13.79
C PHE A 18 8.43 -0.08 -12.45
N ILE A 19 7.59 -0.61 -11.56
CA ILE A 19 8.01 -1.14 -10.26
C ILE A 19 8.96 -2.33 -10.45
N PHE A 20 8.67 -3.24 -11.38
CA PHE A 20 9.52 -4.39 -11.67
C PHE A 20 10.89 -3.97 -12.23
N LEU A 21 10.92 -3.04 -13.20
CA LEU A 21 12.16 -2.51 -13.76
C LEU A 21 13.01 -1.82 -12.70
N PHE A 22 12.38 -0.98 -11.86
CA PHE A 22 13.06 -0.32 -10.75
C PHE A 22 13.64 -1.34 -9.76
N ALA A 23 12.85 -2.33 -9.36
CA ALA A 23 13.29 -3.35 -8.43
C ALA A 23 14.40 -4.25 -9.00
N ASN A 24 14.31 -4.61 -10.28
CA ASN A 24 15.36 -5.36 -10.97
C ASN A 24 16.64 -4.52 -11.06
N SER A 25 16.56 -3.22 -11.36
CA SER A 25 17.72 -2.32 -11.35
C SER A 25 18.45 -2.33 -9.99
N ILE A 26 17.70 -2.26 -8.88
CA ILE A 26 18.27 -2.38 -7.53
C ILE A 26 18.96 -3.74 -7.33
N LYS A 27 18.29 -4.84 -7.70
CA LYS A 27 18.84 -6.19 -7.63
C LYS A 27 20.14 -6.31 -8.43
N GLN A 28 20.16 -5.86 -9.69
CA GLN A 28 21.33 -5.97 -10.57
C GLN A 28 22.54 -5.24 -10.01
N LYS A 29 22.34 -4.02 -9.48
CA LYS A 29 23.42 -3.21 -8.87
C LYS A 29 24.01 -3.86 -7.62
N LYS A 30 23.20 -4.56 -6.83
CA LYS A 30 23.62 -5.05 -5.49
C LYS A 30 23.93 -6.55 -5.44
N ARG A 31 23.47 -7.37 -6.39
CA ARG A 31 23.60 -8.84 -6.33
C ARG A 31 25.04 -9.35 -6.30
N LEU A 32 25.99 -8.62 -6.88
CA LEU A 32 27.40 -9.05 -6.93
C LEU A 32 28.07 -9.00 -5.55
N GLN A 33 27.77 -7.96 -4.76
CA GLN A 33 28.29 -7.80 -3.40
C GLN A 33 27.39 -8.47 -2.34
N HIS A 34 26.09 -8.60 -2.65
CA HIS A 34 25.07 -9.08 -1.74
C HIS A 34 24.15 -10.12 -2.43
N PRO A 35 24.53 -11.42 -2.41
CA PRO A 35 23.80 -12.51 -3.09
C PRO A 35 22.33 -12.66 -2.69
N GLU A 36 21.96 -12.21 -1.50
CA GLU A 36 20.59 -12.19 -0.97
C GLU A 36 19.65 -11.34 -1.81
N TYR A 37 20.13 -10.32 -2.54
CA TYR A 37 19.31 -9.52 -3.47
C TYR A 37 18.69 -10.36 -4.60
N ASN A 38 19.10 -11.62 -4.78
CA ASN A 38 18.41 -12.53 -5.68
C ASN A 38 16.92 -12.73 -5.31
N PHE A 39 16.57 -12.60 -4.03
CA PHE A 39 15.19 -12.70 -3.54
C PHE A 39 14.40 -11.38 -3.63
N TYR A 40 15.06 -10.23 -3.85
CA TYR A 40 14.43 -8.91 -3.76
C TYR A 40 13.26 -8.74 -4.73
N THR A 41 13.50 -8.96 -6.02
CA THR A 41 12.46 -8.78 -7.03
C THR A 41 11.32 -9.78 -6.85
N TRP A 42 11.64 -11.03 -6.51
CA TRP A 42 10.63 -12.08 -6.30
C TRP A 42 9.77 -11.82 -5.05
N GLY A 43 10.38 -11.37 -3.95
CA GLY A 43 9.63 -11.00 -2.75
C GLY A 43 8.71 -9.80 -3.00
N LEU A 44 9.16 -8.81 -3.79
CA LEU A 44 8.31 -7.69 -4.17
C LEU A 44 7.13 -8.13 -5.05
N VAL A 45 7.37 -9.00 -6.03
CA VAL A 45 6.31 -9.55 -6.89
C VAL A 45 5.30 -10.33 -6.05
N ALA A 46 5.75 -11.16 -5.10
CA ALA A 46 4.86 -11.87 -4.19
C ALA A 46 4.01 -10.89 -3.36
N LYS A 47 4.63 -9.84 -2.80
CA LYS A 47 3.93 -8.79 -2.04
C LYS A 47 2.84 -8.12 -2.89
N ILE A 48 3.17 -7.69 -4.10
CA ILE A 48 2.21 -7.03 -5.00
C ILE A 48 1.09 -7.99 -5.42
N PHE A 49 1.41 -9.26 -5.68
CA PHE A 49 0.41 -10.28 -5.96
C PHE A 49 -0.58 -10.44 -4.79
N GLY A 50 -0.10 -10.41 -3.55
CA GLY A 50 -0.95 -10.39 -2.36
C GLY A 50 -1.87 -9.17 -2.33
N ALA A 51 -1.36 -7.97 -2.64
CA ALA A 51 -2.15 -6.74 -2.69
C ALA A 51 -3.27 -6.80 -3.74
N ILE A 52 -2.96 -7.29 -4.95
CA ILE A 52 -3.93 -7.48 -6.03
C ILE A 52 -4.97 -8.53 -5.61
N SER A 53 -4.54 -9.61 -4.96
CA SER A 53 -5.44 -10.65 -4.47
C SER A 53 -6.43 -10.12 -3.42
N VAL A 54 -5.97 -9.29 -2.47
CA VAL A 54 -6.85 -8.57 -1.54
C VAL A 54 -7.84 -7.69 -2.30
N CYS A 55 -7.37 -6.91 -3.28
CA CYS A 55 -8.26 -6.06 -4.08
C CYS A 55 -9.34 -6.86 -4.81
N VAL A 56 -8.96 -7.96 -5.46
CA VAL A 56 -9.89 -8.82 -6.21
C VAL A 56 -10.91 -9.49 -5.28
N ILE A 57 -10.47 -10.09 -4.18
CA ILE A 57 -11.39 -10.78 -3.25
C ILE A 57 -12.36 -9.79 -2.62
N TYR A 58 -11.89 -8.64 -2.13
CA TYR A 58 -12.76 -7.68 -1.46
C TYR A 58 -13.71 -6.96 -2.42
N THR A 59 -13.36 -6.79 -3.69
CA THR A 59 -14.24 -6.13 -4.67
C THR A 59 -15.21 -7.09 -5.35
N PHE A 60 -14.77 -8.31 -5.72
CA PHE A 60 -15.59 -9.26 -6.46
C PHE A 60 -16.35 -10.26 -5.59
N TYR A 61 -15.72 -10.75 -4.52
CA TYR A 61 -16.31 -11.78 -3.66
C TYR A 61 -17.06 -11.17 -2.47
N TYR A 62 -16.37 -10.37 -1.64
CA TYR A 62 -17.00 -9.75 -0.46
C TYR A 62 -17.83 -8.49 -0.78
N LYS A 63 -17.59 -7.87 -1.95
CA LYS A 63 -18.29 -6.64 -2.40
C LYS A 63 -18.19 -5.47 -1.41
N GLY A 64 -17.13 -5.43 -0.60
CA GLY A 64 -16.94 -4.45 0.47
C GLY A 64 -16.01 -4.96 1.58
N GLY A 65 -15.79 -4.12 2.59
CA GLY A 65 -15.00 -4.43 3.78
C GLY A 65 -14.08 -3.29 4.19
N ASP A 66 -13.37 -3.46 5.30
CA ASP A 66 -12.53 -2.41 5.88
C ASP A 66 -11.50 -1.84 4.90
N THR A 67 -10.90 -2.69 4.05
CA THR A 67 -9.92 -2.23 3.04
C THR A 67 -10.50 -1.19 2.07
N THR A 68 -11.76 -1.38 1.64
CA THR A 68 -12.40 -0.46 0.71
C THR A 68 -12.90 0.79 1.43
N ALA A 69 -13.29 0.68 2.70
CA ALA A 69 -13.63 1.82 3.55
C ALA A 69 -12.40 2.69 3.84
N TYR A 70 -11.26 2.10 4.18
CA TYR A 70 -9.98 2.82 4.35
C TYR A 70 -9.59 3.54 3.07
N PHE A 71 -9.67 2.85 1.93
CA PHE A 71 -9.37 3.45 0.64
C PHE A 71 -10.31 4.62 0.31
N LYS A 72 -11.63 4.45 0.47
CA LYS A 72 -12.62 5.51 0.25
C LYS A 72 -12.33 6.73 1.13
N SER A 73 -12.08 6.54 2.43
CA SER A 73 -11.67 7.61 3.34
C SER A 73 -10.34 8.26 2.93
N ALA A 74 -9.37 7.48 2.46
CA ALA A 74 -8.08 8.00 2.02
C ALA A 74 -8.19 8.82 0.73
N VAL A 75 -9.15 8.51 -0.16
CA VAL A 75 -9.49 9.34 -1.31
C VAL A 75 -10.15 10.64 -0.86
N VAL A 76 -11.07 10.59 0.12
CA VAL A 76 -11.71 11.79 0.69
C VAL A 76 -10.64 12.73 1.28
N LEU A 77 -9.74 12.20 2.12
CA LEU A 77 -8.64 12.96 2.69
C LEU A 77 -7.67 13.46 1.59
N GLY A 78 -7.35 12.63 0.60
CA GLY A 78 -6.51 13.04 -0.53
C GLY A 78 -7.11 14.16 -1.39
N LYS A 79 -8.45 14.23 -1.51
CA LYS A 79 -9.13 15.37 -2.15
C LYS A 79 -9.02 16.64 -1.31
N LEU A 80 -9.10 16.52 0.01
CA LEU A 80 -8.96 17.67 0.91
C LEU A 80 -7.61 18.38 0.74
N LEU A 81 -6.53 17.65 0.43
CA LEU A 81 -5.22 18.27 0.13
C LEU A 81 -5.31 19.35 -0.95
N PHE A 82 -6.12 19.13 -2.00
CA PHE A 82 -6.26 20.08 -3.11
C PHE A 82 -7.29 21.19 -2.84
N LYS A 83 -8.14 21.01 -1.83
CA LYS A 83 -9.15 21.99 -1.43
C LYS A 83 -8.63 22.92 -0.33
N ASP A 84 -8.08 22.34 0.73
CA ASP A 84 -7.48 23.04 1.85
C ASP A 84 -6.26 22.26 2.36
N PRO A 85 -5.04 22.60 1.88
CA PRO A 85 -3.82 21.94 2.32
C PRO A 85 -3.56 22.07 3.82
N GLY A 86 -3.99 23.18 4.45
CA GLY A 86 -3.79 23.43 5.88
C GLY A 86 -4.56 22.44 6.74
N ALA A 87 -5.86 22.29 6.45
CA ALA A 87 -6.71 21.29 7.08
C ALA A 87 -6.21 19.87 6.80
N TYR A 88 -5.78 19.57 5.56
CA TYR A 88 -5.18 18.29 5.22
C TYR A 88 -3.98 17.95 6.10
N PHE A 89 -2.98 18.84 6.19
CA PHE A 89 -1.79 18.56 6.98
C PHE A 89 -2.08 18.51 8.49
N SER A 90 -2.99 19.35 8.99
CA SER A 90 -3.49 19.28 10.36
C SER A 90 -4.05 17.89 10.69
N ILE A 91 -4.93 17.37 9.83
CA ILE A 91 -5.51 16.02 9.96
C ILE A 91 -4.45 14.94 9.78
N PHE A 92 -3.56 15.09 8.80
CA PHE A 92 -2.48 14.13 8.51
C PHE A 92 -1.55 13.93 9.71
N PHE A 93 -1.25 15.00 10.46
CA PHE A 93 -0.46 14.90 11.70
C PHE A 93 -1.26 14.46 12.93
N GLY A 94 -2.57 14.20 12.79
CA GLY A 94 -3.38 13.52 13.79
C GLY A 94 -4.36 14.43 14.53
N ASN A 95 -4.55 15.67 14.08
CA ASN A 95 -5.55 16.55 14.65
C ASN A 95 -6.95 16.20 14.10
N LEU A 96 -7.71 15.38 14.83
CA LEU A 96 -9.03 14.89 14.42
C LEU A 96 -10.18 15.63 15.14
N THR A 97 -10.10 16.96 15.20
CA THR A 97 -11.12 17.76 15.88
C THR A 97 -12.36 18.02 15.00
N PRO A 98 -13.51 18.38 15.60
CA PRO A 98 -14.71 18.75 14.84
C PRO A 98 -14.49 19.90 13.85
N GLU A 99 -13.61 20.86 14.16
CA GLU A 99 -13.27 21.96 13.27
C GLU A 99 -12.59 21.44 12.01
N ASN A 100 -11.61 20.54 12.15
CA ASN A 100 -10.98 19.88 11.01
C ASN A 100 -11.97 19.01 10.23
N TYR A 101 -12.91 18.35 10.91
CA TYR A 101 -13.97 17.59 10.25
C TYR A 101 -14.88 18.49 9.40
N SER A 102 -15.11 19.73 9.81
CA SER A 102 -15.99 20.68 9.10
C SER A 102 -15.48 21.08 7.71
N PHE A 103 -14.20 20.87 7.40
CA PHE A 103 -13.65 21.13 6.06
C PHE A 103 -14.10 20.10 5.01
N PHE A 104 -14.61 18.94 5.44
CA PHE A 104 -15.20 17.94 4.54
C PHE A 104 -16.60 18.37 4.10
N ASP A 105 -16.85 18.31 2.80
CA ASP A 105 -18.13 18.67 2.19
C ASP A 105 -18.52 17.72 1.05
N SER A 106 -19.53 18.11 0.27
CA SER A 106 -20.01 17.34 -0.89
C SER A 106 -18.96 17.16 -1.99
N THR A 107 -17.93 18.01 -2.07
CA THR A 107 -16.85 17.91 -3.08
C THR A 107 -15.80 16.88 -2.68
N THR A 108 -15.42 16.86 -1.40
CA THR A 108 -14.48 15.87 -0.85
C THR A 108 -15.16 14.54 -0.57
N GLY A 109 -16.40 14.58 -0.09
CA GLY A 109 -17.07 13.51 0.67
C GLY A 109 -16.69 13.56 2.15
N TRP A 110 -17.22 12.61 2.93
CA TRP A 110 -16.92 12.44 4.35
C TRP A 110 -16.19 11.13 4.61
N PRO A 111 -15.12 11.14 5.42
CA PRO A 111 -14.35 9.93 5.66
C PRO A 111 -14.99 9.06 6.75
N TYR A 112 -14.95 7.75 6.54
CA TYR A 112 -15.15 6.77 7.61
C TYR A 112 -13.99 6.80 8.62
N PHE A 113 -14.25 6.25 9.81
CA PHE A 113 -13.28 6.05 10.90
C PHE A 113 -12.69 7.33 11.52
N TYR A 114 -13.24 8.52 11.23
CA TYR A 114 -12.73 9.77 11.80
C TYR A 114 -12.70 9.78 13.34
N ASN A 115 -13.67 9.09 13.96
CA ASN A 115 -13.78 8.95 15.42
C ASN A 115 -12.89 7.85 16.02
N ASP A 116 -12.18 7.05 15.20
CA ASP A 116 -11.19 6.07 15.66
C ASP A 116 -9.79 6.49 15.18
N PRO A 117 -8.99 7.17 16.02
CA PRO A 117 -7.65 7.63 15.63
C PRO A 117 -6.71 6.51 15.17
N LYS A 118 -6.89 5.27 15.66
CA LYS A 118 -6.05 4.12 15.29
C LYS A 118 -6.39 3.64 13.89
N ALA A 119 -7.67 3.45 13.58
CA ALA A 119 -8.13 3.10 12.23
C ALA A 119 -7.85 4.25 11.24
N PHE A 120 -8.05 5.51 11.66
CA PHE A 120 -7.76 6.68 10.84
C PHE A 120 -6.25 6.85 10.55
N GLY A 121 -5.37 6.25 11.36
CA GLY A 121 -3.94 6.14 11.04
C GLY A 121 -3.69 5.56 9.65
N VAL A 122 -4.41 4.49 9.28
CA VAL A 122 -4.32 3.88 7.95
C VAL A 122 -4.77 4.88 6.88
N VAL A 123 -5.88 5.57 7.10
CA VAL A 123 -6.42 6.60 6.19
C VAL A 123 -5.40 7.71 5.91
N ARG A 124 -4.75 8.23 6.96
CA ARG A 124 -3.76 9.30 6.86
C ARG A 124 -2.61 8.91 5.96
N PHE A 125 -1.96 7.78 6.24
CA PHE A 125 -0.80 7.34 5.45
C PHE A 125 -1.18 6.92 4.03
N VAL A 126 -2.32 6.26 3.85
CA VAL A 126 -2.80 5.82 2.53
C VAL A 126 -3.20 7.01 1.66
N SER A 127 -3.65 8.13 2.25
CA SER A 127 -4.07 9.33 1.48
C SER A 127 -2.96 9.92 0.61
N LEU A 128 -1.69 9.75 0.98
CA LEU A 128 -0.56 10.14 0.13
C LEU A 128 -0.50 9.29 -1.14
N PHE A 129 -0.75 8.00 -1.01
CA PHE A 129 -0.72 7.06 -2.12
C PHE A 129 -1.95 7.17 -3.01
N THR A 130 -3.09 7.66 -2.51
CA THR A 130 -4.28 7.84 -3.37
C THR A 130 -4.08 8.93 -4.41
N ILE A 131 -3.18 9.89 -4.17
CA ILE A 131 -2.80 10.94 -5.13
C ILE A 131 -2.02 10.32 -6.29
N PHE A 132 -0.94 9.59 -5.98
CA PHE A 132 -0.12 8.92 -6.99
C PHE A 132 -0.86 7.76 -7.65
N GLY A 133 -1.71 7.06 -6.91
CA GLY A 133 -2.58 6.00 -7.40
C GLY A 133 -3.79 6.51 -8.18
N LEU A 134 -3.87 7.82 -8.48
CA LEU A 134 -4.94 8.43 -9.28
C LEU A 134 -6.35 8.10 -8.78
N ARG A 135 -6.50 7.96 -7.46
CA ARG A 135 -7.75 7.55 -6.79
C ARG A 135 -8.28 6.19 -7.28
N SER A 136 -7.40 5.32 -7.75
CA SER A 136 -7.68 3.91 -8.05
C SER A 136 -7.34 3.04 -6.85
N PHE A 137 -8.24 2.12 -6.51
CA PHE A 137 -8.03 1.18 -5.41
C PHE A 137 -6.86 0.22 -5.70
N TYR A 138 -6.77 -0.25 -6.95
CA TYR A 138 -5.72 -1.17 -7.39
C TYR A 138 -4.36 -0.49 -7.43
N LEU A 139 -4.25 0.67 -8.09
CA LEU A 139 -2.97 1.38 -8.20
C LEU A 139 -2.47 1.82 -6.82
N THR A 140 -3.35 2.35 -5.97
CA THR A 140 -3.00 2.74 -4.60
C THR A 140 -2.50 1.54 -3.80
N SER A 141 -3.19 0.41 -3.86
CA SER A 141 -2.78 -0.79 -3.12
C SER A 141 -1.44 -1.35 -3.61
N ILE A 142 -1.17 -1.31 -4.92
CA ILE A 142 0.12 -1.70 -5.51
C ILE A 142 1.24 -0.78 -5.01
N LEU A 143 1.01 0.53 -4.98
CA LEU A 143 1.99 1.50 -4.47
C LEU A 143 2.26 1.30 -2.97
N VAL A 144 1.21 1.10 -2.17
CA VAL A 144 1.33 0.80 -0.73
C VAL A 144 2.12 -0.50 -0.52
N ALA A 145 1.84 -1.55 -1.28
CA ALA A 145 2.57 -2.81 -1.22
C ALA A 145 4.05 -2.63 -1.57
N ALA A 146 4.36 -1.88 -2.62
CA ALA A 146 5.73 -1.61 -3.04
C ALA A 146 6.51 -0.77 -2.02
N PHE A 147 5.87 0.23 -1.42
CA PHE A 147 6.48 1.06 -0.38
C PHE A 147 6.73 0.26 0.91
N THR A 148 5.71 -0.45 1.41
CA THR A 148 5.83 -1.27 2.64
C THR A 148 6.80 -2.44 2.47
N TYR A 149 6.99 -2.94 1.25
CA TYR A 149 8.00 -3.96 0.95
C TYR A 149 9.42 -3.52 1.34
N ILE A 150 9.73 -2.22 1.34
CA ILE A 150 11.04 -1.72 1.79
C ILE A 150 11.32 -2.15 3.24
N GLY A 151 10.31 -2.07 4.12
CA GLY A 151 10.41 -2.51 5.51
C GLY A 151 10.54 -4.03 5.63
N VAL A 152 9.70 -4.78 4.90
CA VAL A 152 9.74 -6.25 4.86
C VAL A 152 11.11 -6.75 4.37
N TRP A 153 11.67 -6.11 3.34
CA TRP A 153 13.00 -6.40 2.82
C TRP A 153 14.09 -6.15 3.86
N ARG A 154 14.03 -5.02 4.59
CA ARG A 154 14.97 -4.72 5.67
C ARG A 154 14.89 -5.73 6.80
N LEU A 155 13.70 -6.22 7.13
CA LEU A 155 13.52 -7.29 8.12
C LEU A 155 14.17 -8.60 7.66
N PHE A 156 13.94 -9.02 6.41
CA PHE A 156 14.62 -10.19 5.85
C PHE A 156 16.15 -10.03 5.88
N ARG A 157 16.64 -8.85 5.49
CA ARG A 157 18.07 -8.51 5.52
C ARG A 157 18.67 -8.60 6.92
N PHE A 158 17.95 -8.12 7.93
CA PHE A 158 18.37 -8.22 9.32
C PHE A 158 18.59 -9.68 9.74
N PHE A 159 17.63 -10.57 9.47
CA PHE A 159 17.79 -12.00 9.76
C PHE A 159 18.90 -12.66 8.93
N TYR A 160 19.04 -12.28 7.65
CA TYR A 160 20.13 -12.79 6.81
C TYR A 160 21.51 -12.43 7.36
N VAL A 161 21.70 -11.21 7.87
CA VAL A 161 22.97 -10.78 8.47
C VAL A 161 23.27 -11.57 9.75
N LEU A 162 22.26 -11.80 10.60
CA LEU A 162 22.45 -12.56 11.85
C LEU A 162 22.67 -14.05 11.61
N PHE A 163 21.97 -14.64 10.64
CA PHE A 163 21.97 -16.07 10.39
C PHE A 163 22.08 -16.41 8.88
N PRO A 164 23.25 -16.17 8.24
CA PRO A 164 23.40 -16.29 6.79
C PRO A 164 23.13 -17.70 6.23
N ARG A 165 23.33 -18.73 7.06
CA ARG A 165 23.10 -20.13 6.69
C ARG A 165 21.61 -20.44 6.46
N LEU A 166 20.71 -19.72 7.15
CA LEU A 166 19.26 -19.93 7.09
C LEU A 166 18.55 -18.99 6.08
N LYS A 167 19.28 -18.52 5.07
CA LYS A 167 18.79 -17.51 4.13
C LYS A 167 17.52 -17.93 3.38
N LYS A 168 17.34 -19.22 3.08
CA LYS A 168 16.19 -19.70 2.31
C LYS A 168 14.96 -19.79 3.21
N GLU A 169 15.16 -20.22 4.44
CA GLU A 169 14.18 -20.34 5.51
C GLU A 169 13.64 -18.97 5.87
N PHE A 170 14.52 -17.97 6.05
CA PHE A 170 14.11 -16.59 6.28
C PHE A 170 13.48 -15.94 5.04
N ALA A 171 13.95 -16.25 3.84
CA ALA A 171 13.29 -15.76 2.63
C ALA A 171 11.85 -16.30 2.56
N LEU A 172 11.66 -17.61 2.81
CA LEU A 172 10.34 -18.23 2.84
C LEU A 172 9.46 -17.61 3.93
N SER A 173 9.95 -17.52 5.17
CA SER A 173 9.17 -17.08 6.33
C SER A 173 8.83 -15.58 6.33
N VAL A 174 9.68 -14.74 5.74
CA VAL A 174 9.48 -13.27 5.73
C VAL A 174 8.86 -12.78 4.41
N LEU A 175 9.32 -13.31 3.27
CA LEU A 175 8.94 -12.77 1.95
C LEU A 175 7.81 -13.56 1.28
N PHE A 176 7.65 -14.86 1.59
CA PHE A 176 6.82 -15.76 0.79
C PHE A 176 5.77 -16.54 1.59
N VAL A 177 5.61 -16.31 2.90
CA VAL A 177 4.53 -16.95 3.67
C VAL A 177 3.18 -16.48 3.12
N PRO A 178 2.33 -17.39 2.60
CA PRO A 178 1.09 -17.00 1.93
C PRO A 178 0.20 -16.08 2.76
N SER A 179 0.04 -16.37 4.06
CA SER A 179 -0.76 -15.56 4.97
C SER A 179 -0.21 -14.13 5.12
N VAL A 180 1.11 -13.98 5.31
CA VAL A 180 1.76 -12.66 5.46
C VAL A 180 1.74 -11.88 4.15
N VAL A 181 1.93 -12.59 3.03
CA VAL A 181 1.81 -12.00 1.69
C VAL A 181 0.39 -11.51 1.44
N PHE A 182 -0.64 -12.24 1.84
CA PHE A 182 -2.02 -11.82 1.64
C PHE A 182 -2.39 -10.66 2.57
N TRP A 183 -2.36 -10.88 3.89
CA TRP A 183 -2.86 -9.93 4.88
C TRP A 183 -1.97 -8.68 5.05
N GLY A 184 -0.67 -8.79 4.74
CA GLY A 184 0.25 -7.69 4.92
C GLY A 184 0.41 -6.76 3.71
N SER A 185 -0.28 -7.00 2.58
CA SER A 185 0.05 -6.34 1.30
C SER A 185 -1.00 -5.36 0.78
N GLY A 186 -2.24 -5.44 1.25
CA GLY A 186 -3.28 -4.49 0.88
C GLY A 186 -3.34 -3.27 1.80
N ILE A 187 -4.39 -2.47 1.63
CA ILE A 187 -4.76 -1.41 2.57
C ILE A 187 -5.51 -2.06 3.74
N LEU A 188 -4.75 -2.50 4.74
CA LEU A 188 -5.25 -3.21 5.93
C LEU A 188 -4.55 -2.65 7.17
N LYS A 189 -5.17 -2.87 8.34
CA LYS A 189 -4.65 -2.43 9.65
C LYS A 189 -3.70 -3.46 10.25
#